data_AF-A0A661HN27-F1
#
_entry.id   AF-A0A661HN27-F1
#
_cell.length_a   1.000
_cell.length_b   1.000
_cell.length_c   1.000
_cell.angle_alpha   90.00
_cell.angle_beta   90.00
_cell.angle_gamma   90.00
#
_symmetry.space_group_name_H-M   'P 1'
#
loop_
_entity.id
_entity.type
_entity.pdbx_description
1 polymer ?
#
loop_
_entity_poly.entity_id
_entity_poly.type
_entity_poly.pdbx_seq_one_letter_code
_entity_poly.pdbx_strand_id
1 'polypeptide(L)' 'MTIWKYEENKATHRLVKLYKEDHGEGEYLGDLDEKSIKKLILSIKADINSEQAYGTLDYFGMLPILLIKK' A
#
# COMPACT_ATOMS: atom_id res chain seq x y z
N MET A 1 9.72 6.59 5.72
CA MET A 1 8.64 7.55 5.45
C MET A 1 7.44 7.18 6.30
N THR A 2 6.63 8.16 6.69
CA THR A 2 5.33 7.96 7.33
C THR A 2 4.43 7.15 6.40
N ILE A 3 3.77 6.12 6.93
CA ILE A 3 2.87 5.28 6.14
C ILE A 3 1.50 5.23 6.77
N TRP A 4 0.49 5.43 5.93
CA TRP A 4 -0.91 5.18 6.25
C TRP A 4 -1.45 4.10 5.33
N LYS A 5 -2.39 3.30 5.83
CA LYS A 5 -3.01 2.23 5.07
C LYS A 5 -4.53 2.31 5.16
N TYR A 6 -5.17 2.40 4.01
CA TYR A 6 -6.60 2.16 3.87
C TYR A 6 -6.83 0.79 3.24
N GLU A 7 -7.87 0.09 3.68
CA GLU A 7 -8.25 -1.21 3.13
C GLU A 7 -9.77 -1.33 3.01
N GLU A 8 -10.23 -1.69 1.82
CA GLU A 8 -11.61 -2.03 1.53
C GLU A 8 -11.70 -3.47 1.02
N ASN A 9 -12.61 -4.24 1.62
CA ASN A 9 -12.79 -5.65 1.28
C ASN A 9 -14.24 -5.89 0.84
N LYS A 10 -14.45 -6.11 -0.46
CA LYS A 10 -15.76 -6.36 -1.08
C LYS A 10 -15.89 -7.82 -1.53
N ALA A 11 -17.07 -8.21 -1.99
CA ALA A 11 -17.30 -9.56 -2.52
C ALA A 11 -16.42 -9.88 -3.74
N THR A 12 -16.21 -8.92 -4.64
CA THR A 12 -15.50 -9.12 -5.91
C THR A 12 -14.03 -8.76 -5.87
N HIS A 13 -13.60 -7.95 -4.89
CA HIS A 13 -12.24 -7.43 -4.84
C HIS A 13 -11.83 -7.00 -3.44
N ARG A 14 -10.52 -6.82 -3.27
CA ARG A 14 -9.88 -6.17 -2.13
C ARG A 14 -9.06 -5.01 -2.67
N LEU A 15 -9.32 -3.80 -2.19
CA LEU A 15 -8.55 -2.61 -2.51
C LEU A 15 -7.73 -2.22 -1.28
N VAL A 16 -6.42 -2.11 -1.43
CA VAL A 16 -5.53 -1.55 -0.40
C VAL A 16 -4.91 -0.29 -0.97
N LYS A 17 -4.88 0.78 -0.19
CA LYS A 17 -4.17 2.02 -0.56
C LYS A 17 -3.14 2.32 0.51
N LEU A 18 -1.90 2.57 0.08
CA LEU A 18 -0.83 3.07 0.94
C LEU A 18 -0.61 4.55 0.66
N TYR A 19 -0.36 5.33 1.71
CA TYR A 19 -0.11 6.77 1.62
C TYR A 19 1.13 7.18 2.39
N LYS A 20 1.80 8.24 1.92
CA LYS A 20 2.88 8.92 2.64
C LYS A 20 2.41 9.99 3.62
N GLU A 21 1.15 10.41 3.49
CA GLU A 21 0.52 11.47 4.26
C GLU A 21 -0.87 11.02 4.75
N ASP A 22 -1.41 11.75 5.72
CA ASP A 22 -2.77 11.50 6.20
C ASP A 22 -3.79 12.05 5.20
N HIS A 23 -4.57 11.15 4.60
CA HIS A 23 -5.69 11.50 3.71
C HIS A 23 -7.06 11.34 4.38
N GLY A 24 -7.12 11.16 5.70
CA GLY A 24 -8.35 11.10 6.49
C GLY A 24 -9.11 9.77 6.43
N GLU A 25 -8.63 8.78 5.67
CA GLU A 25 -9.27 7.46 5.53
C GLU A 25 -8.39 6.28 5.97
N GLY A 26 -7.09 6.48 6.18
CA GLY A 26 -6.13 5.40 6.50
C GLY A 26 -5.85 5.23 7.99
N GLU A 27 -5.37 4.04 8.36
CA GLU A 27 -4.74 3.78 9.66
C GLU A 27 -3.25 4.14 9.60
N TYR A 28 -2.76 4.87 10.60
CA TYR A 28 -1.33 5.16 10.72
C TYR A 28 -0.55 3.90 11.09
N LEU A 29 0.41 3.51 10.25
CA LEU A 29 1.25 2.33 10.45
C LEU A 29 2.64 2.66 11.03
N GLY A 30 2.92 3.93 11.29
CA GLY A 30 4.24 4.37 11.75
C GLY A 30 5.13 4.88 10.62
N ASP A 31 6.35 5.27 11.00
CA ASP A 31 7.41 5.59 10.06
C ASP A 31 8.17 4.30 9.71
N LEU A 32 8.07 3.90 8.44
CA LEU A 32 8.68 2.67 7.94
C LEU A 32 9.88 2.97 7.03
N ASP A 33 10.91 2.12 7.14
CA ASP A 33 12.01 2.11 6.19
C ASP A 33 11.60 1.43 4.86
N GLU A 34 12.38 1.65 3.81
CA GLU A 34 12.13 1.11 2.47
C GLU A 34 11.95 -0.43 2.46
N LYS A 35 12.78 -1.17 3.20
CA LYS A 35 12.72 -2.63 3.27
C LYS A 35 11.43 -3.08 3.93
N SER A 36 11.00 -2.40 4.98
CA SER A 36 9.73 -2.65 5.67
C SER A 36 8.52 -2.34 4.78
N ILE A 37 8.57 -1.26 4.00
CA ILE A 37 7.52 -0.89 3.04
C ILE A 37 7.43 -1.91 1.90
N LYS A 38 8.56 -2.33 1.33
CA LYS A 38 8.58 -3.37 0.28
C LYS A 38 7.99 -4.70 0.79
N LYS A 39 8.29 -5.09 2.02
CA LYS A 39 7.68 -6.25 2.68
C LYS A 39 6.16 -6.09 2.85
N LEU A 40 5.69 -4.91 3.25
CA LEU A 40 4.27 -4.59 3.36
C LEU A 40 3.56 -4.70 1.99
N ILE A 41 4.17 -4.17 0.93
CA ILE A 41 3.63 -4.26 -0.43
C ILE A 41 3.50 -5.73 -0.86
N LEU A 42 4.52 -6.56 -0.62
CA LEU A 42 4.51 -7.98 -0.96
C LEU A 42 3.51 -8.79 -0.11
N SER A 43 3.26 -8.40 1.14
CA SER A 43 2.24 -9.05 1.97
C SER A 43 0.81 -8.72 1.52
N ILE A 44 0.61 -7.59 0.83
CA ILE A 44 -0.65 -7.23 0.19
C ILE A 44 -0.84 -8.03 -1.11
N LYS A 45 0.18 -8.03 -1.98
CA LYS A 45 0.17 -8.70 -3.29
C LYS A 45 1.55 -9.29 -3.57
N ALA A 46 1.68 -10.62 -3.46
CA ALA A 46 2.98 -11.30 -3.54
C ALA A 46 3.65 -11.26 -4.92
N ASP A 47 2.88 -11.08 -5.99
CA ASP A 47 3.33 -11.07 -7.38
C ASP A 47 3.57 -9.65 -7.94
N ILE A 48 3.48 -8.60 -7.12
CA ILE A 48 3.77 -7.23 -7.55
C ILE A 48 5.28 -6.98 -7.60
N ASN A 49 5.74 -6.18 -8.58
CA ASN A 49 7.11 -5.67 -8.57
C ASN A 49 7.27 -4.65 -7.43
N SER A 50 7.87 -5.07 -6.31
CA SER A 50 8.02 -4.24 -5.11
C SER A 50 8.90 -3.01 -5.31
N GLU A 51 9.87 -3.05 -6.22
CA GLU A 51 10.74 -1.91 -6.53
C GLU A 51 9.93 -0.79 -7.20
N GLN A 52 9.18 -1.14 -8.25
CA GLN A 52 8.33 -0.19 -8.96
C GLN A 52 7.18 0.32 -8.08
N ALA A 53 6.56 -0.57 -7.31
CA ALA A 53 5.51 -0.21 -6.38
C ALA A 53 6.00 0.74 -5.28
N TYR A 54 7.17 0.48 -4.69
CA TYR A 54 7.81 1.40 -3.75
C TYR A 54 8.11 2.75 -4.40
N GLY A 55 8.72 2.76 -5.59
CA GLY A 55 9.02 4.01 -6.30
C GLY A 55 7.77 4.82 -6.63
N THR A 56 6.65 4.15 -6.95
CA THR A 56 5.35 4.80 -7.17
C THR A 56 4.86 5.45 -5.87
N LEU A 57 4.89 4.72 -4.76
CA LEU A 57 4.52 5.26 -3.46
C LEU A 57 5.41 6.43 -3.06
N ASP A 58 6.73 6.29 -3.24
CA ASP A 58 7.71 7.31 -2.86
C ASP A 58 7.54 8.59 -3.67
N TYR A 59 7.38 8.48 -4.99
CA TYR A 59 7.26 9.62 -5.88
C TYR A 59 5.89 10.30 -5.80
N PHE A 60 4.80 9.54 -5.85
CA PHE A 60 3.44 10.08 -5.92
C PHE A 60 2.75 10.28 -4.58
N GLY A 61 3.31 9.76 -3.47
CA GLY A 61 2.67 9.83 -2.16
C GLY A 61 1.56 8.80 -1.94
N MET A 62 1.20 8.02 -2.96
CA MET A 62 0.10 7.06 -2.94
C MET A 62 0.41 5.81 -3.76
N LEU A 63 -0.03 4.65 -3.26
CA LEU A 63 -0.02 3.40 -4.00
C LEU A 63 -1.34 2.63 -3.79
N PRO A 64 -2.26 2.64 -4.77
CA PRO A 64 -3.42 1.75 -4.77
C PRO A 64 -3.05 0.37 -5.32
N ILE A 65 -3.49 -0.68 -4.64
CA ILE A 65 -3.31 -2.09 -5.00
C ILE A 65 -4.69 -2.75 -5.02
N LEU A 66 -5.17 -3.08 -6.22
CA LEU A 66 -6.42 -3.79 -6.43
C LEU A 66 -6.18 -5.29 -6.62
N LEU A 67 -6.85 -6.11 -5.81
CA LEU A 67 -6.85 -7.56 -5.92
C LEU A 67 -8.25 -8.04 -6.29
N ILE A 68 -8.39 -8.63 -7.48
CA ILE A 68 -9.65 -9.25 -7.91
C ILE A 68 -9.77 -10.63 -7.27
N LYS A 69 -10.91 -10.89 -6.62
CA LYS A 69 -11.25 -12.21 -6.10
C LYS A 69 -11.79 -13.04 -7.25
N LYS A 70 -11.25 -14.24 -7.43
CA LYS A 70 -11.77 -15.22 -8.40
C LYS A 70 -12.99 -15.93 -7.82
#